data_AF-A0A2H0KR86-F1
#
_entry.id   AF-A0A2H0KR86-F1
#
_cell.length_a   1.000
_cell.length_b   1.000
_cell.length_c   1.000
_cell.angle_alpha   90.00
_cell.angle_beta   90.00
_cell.angle_gamma   90.00
#
_symmetry.space_group_name_H-M   'P 1'
#
loop_
_entity.id
_entity.type
_entity.pdbx_description
1 polymer ?
#
loop_
_entity_poly.entity_id
_entity_poly.type
_entity_poly.pdbx_seq_one_letter_code
_entity_poly.pdbx_strand_id
1 'polypeptide(L)'
;MNTYLYFIFGAIAGGAVIWLIVRQAKRDSCVCVKEKEKEAATAEADSFGPAPSFAQGFGGAGQDKMSLAERQAQAKEEHKKKILALFVTAPIGRITNSDVERALGVSDATATRYLDELEKERLVCQVGEVGRSVYYEKI
;
A
#
# COMPACT_ATOMS: atom_id res chain seq x y z
N MET A 1 -16.76 -5.91 -54.24
CA MET A 1 -15.48 -5.95 -53.49
C MET A 1 -15.32 -4.61 -52.76
N ASN A 2 -15.64 -4.54 -51.46
CA ASN A 2 -15.14 -3.54 -50.48
C ASN A 2 -15.95 -3.45 -49.18
N THR A 3 -17.11 -4.10 -49.04
CA THR A 3 -17.89 -4.07 -47.78
C THR A 3 -17.23 -4.85 -46.64
N TYR A 4 -16.47 -5.91 -46.95
CA TYR A 4 -15.75 -6.71 -45.95
C TYR A 4 -14.54 -5.98 -45.34
N LEU A 5 -13.93 -5.05 -46.09
CA LEU A 5 -12.78 -4.27 -45.61
C LEU A 5 -13.20 -3.34 -44.46
N TYR A 6 -14.37 -2.70 -44.56
CA TYR A 6 -14.89 -1.81 -43.51
C TYR A 6 -15.23 -2.55 -42.20
N PHE A 7 -15.63 -3.82 -42.26
CA PHE A 7 -15.91 -4.62 -41.06
C PHE A 7 -14.62 -4.99 -40.30
N ILE A 8 -13.54 -5.29 -41.02
CA ILE A 8 -12.23 -5.61 -40.44
C ILE A 8 -11.60 -4.34 -39.84
N PHE A 9 -11.63 -3.21 -40.55
CA PHE A 9 -11.17 -1.93 -40.01
C PHE A 9 -12.01 -1.45 -38.83
N GLY A 10 -13.32 -1.68 -38.84
CA GLY A 10 -14.23 -1.36 -37.73
C GLY A 10 -13.95 -2.17 -36.45
N ALA A 11 -13.60 -3.45 -36.56
CA ALA A 11 -13.26 -4.29 -35.42
C ALA A 11 -11.91 -3.92 -34.77
N ILE A 12 -10.91 -3.55 -35.59
CA ILE A 12 -9.59 -3.12 -35.09
C ILE A 12 -9.67 -1.74 -34.45
N ALA A 13 -10.40 -0.80 -35.07
CA ALA A 13 -10.62 0.54 -34.51
C ALA A 13 -11.48 0.48 -33.23
N GLY A 14 -12.54 -0.33 -33.20
CA GLY A 14 -13.40 -0.51 -32.04
C GLY A 14 -12.68 -1.15 -30.85
N GLY A 15 -11.83 -2.15 -31.10
CA GLY A 15 -10.99 -2.77 -30.07
C GLY A 15 -10.01 -1.79 -29.42
N ALA A 16 -9.39 -0.91 -30.22
CA ALA A 16 -8.51 0.14 -29.73
C ALA A 16 -9.24 1.18 -28.87
N VAL A 17 -10.48 1.56 -29.25
CA VAL A 17 -11.31 2.50 -28.49
C VAL A 17 -11.81 1.89 -27.18
N ILE A 18 -12.26 0.64 -27.18
CA ILE A 18 -12.64 -0.07 -25.94
C ILE A 18 -11.43 -0.24 -25.02
N TRP A 19 -10.27 -0.60 -25.56
CA TRP A 19 -9.02 -0.65 -24.80
C TRP A 19 -8.61 0.74 -24.27
N LEU A 20 -8.81 1.81 -25.05
CA LEU A 20 -8.57 3.19 -24.60
C LEU A 20 -9.53 3.61 -23.49
N ILE A 21 -10.80 3.22 -23.56
CA ILE A 21 -11.81 3.50 -22.54
C ILE A 21 -11.49 2.73 -21.24
N VAL A 22 -11.17 1.43 -21.33
CA VAL A 22 -10.75 0.62 -20.17
C VAL A 22 -9.41 1.11 -19.59
N ARG A 23 -8.54 1.72 -20.41
CA ARG A 23 -7.27 2.32 -19.96
C ARG A 23 -7.44 3.71 -19.34
N GLN A 24 -8.46 4.49 -19.73
CA GLN A 24 -8.71 5.82 -19.17
C GLN A 24 -9.20 5.76 -17.72
N ALA A 25 -9.97 4.73 -17.33
CA ALA A 25 -10.50 4.57 -15.97
C ALA A 25 -9.43 4.30 -14.88
N LYS A 26 -8.14 4.20 -15.24
CA LYS A 26 -7.03 3.96 -14.31
C LYS A 26 -6.23 5.23 -13.96
N ARG A 27 -6.69 6.42 -14.38
CA ARG A 27 -5.97 7.70 -14.21
C ARG A 27 -6.59 8.72 -13.25
N ASP A 28 -7.82 8.53 -12.78
CA ASP A 28 -8.58 9.62 -12.15
C ASP A 28 -8.57 9.65 -10.61
N SER A 29 -7.84 8.74 -9.95
CA SER A 29 -7.76 8.73 -8.47
C SER A 29 -6.75 9.75 -7.90
N CYS A 30 -6.03 10.48 -8.76
CA CYS A 30 -5.04 11.49 -8.39
C CYS A 30 -5.67 12.86 -8.06
N VAL A 31 -6.50 12.94 -7.03
CA VAL A 31 -6.97 14.22 -6.46
C VAL A 31 -6.82 14.19 -4.95
N CYS A 32 -5.57 14.24 -4.46
CA CYS A 32 -5.22 14.69 -3.09
C CYS A 32 -3.75 15.19 -3.02
N VAL A 33 -3.08 15.45 -4.16
CA VAL A 33 -1.63 15.73 -4.21
C VAL A 33 -1.24 17.10 -3.68
N LYS A 34 -2.18 18.02 -3.47
CA LYS A 34 -1.83 19.39 -3.07
C LYS A 34 -2.25 19.63 -1.62
N GLU A 35 -1.31 19.49 -0.68
CA GLU A 35 -1.04 20.53 0.34
C GLU A 35 -0.04 20.14 1.44
N LYS A 36 0.28 18.87 1.69
CA LYS A 36 1.11 18.52 2.87
C LYS A 36 2.59 18.27 2.55
N GLU A 37 3.23 19.21 1.85
CA GLU A 37 4.68 19.19 1.57
C GLU A 37 5.49 20.28 2.30
N LYS A 38 4.98 20.93 3.34
CA LYS A 38 5.73 22.02 4.01
C LYS A 38 6.00 21.92 5.52
N GLU A 39 5.65 20.85 6.22
CA GLU A 39 5.95 20.76 7.67
C GLU A 39 6.53 19.39 8.05
N ALA A 40 7.77 19.13 7.64
CA ALA A 40 8.61 18.10 8.27
C ALA A 40 10.10 18.48 8.22
N ALA A 41 10.39 19.78 8.24
CA ALA A 41 11.72 20.32 8.44
C ALA A 41 11.71 21.16 9.71
N THR A 42 11.83 20.53 10.88
CA THR A 42 12.61 20.99 12.05
C THR A 42 12.40 20.08 13.28
N ALA A 43 13.47 19.98 14.09
CA ALA A 43 13.63 19.30 15.37
C ALA A 43 14.08 17.81 15.27
N GLU A 44 15.34 17.38 15.50
CA GLU A 44 16.41 17.81 16.44
C GLU A 44 15.86 18.11 17.85
N ALA A 45 16.32 17.62 18.99
CA ALA A 45 17.33 16.66 19.42
C ALA A 45 17.02 16.42 20.92
N ASP A 46 17.72 15.44 21.52
CA ASP A 46 18.03 15.35 22.95
C ASP A 46 16.92 14.98 23.96
N SER A 47 17.04 13.76 24.52
CA SER A 47 17.58 13.64 25.88
C SER A 47 17.86 12.18 26.26
N PHE A 48 19.12 11.99 26.61
CA PHE A 48 19.78 10.79 27.09
C PHE A 48 19.25 10.42 28.50
N GLY A 49 18.93 9.14 28.74
CA GLY A 49 18.61 8.59 30.08
C GLY A 49 19.22 7.19 30.24
N PRO A 50 19.79 6.85 31.41
CA PRO A 50 20.85 5.85 31.51
C PRO A 50 20.35 4.39 31.44
N ALA A 51 21.24 3.56 30.91
CA ALA A 51 21.06 2.13 30.69
C ALA A 51 20.74 1.35 31.98
N PRO A 52 19.78 0.41 31.95
CA PRO A 52 19.83 -0.73 32.85
C PRO A 52 20.91 -1.70 32.36
N SER A 53 21.92 -1.87 33.20
CA SER A 53 22.87 -2.97 33.15
C SER A 53 22.13 -4.31 33.25
N PHE A 54 21.88 -4.97 32.13
CA PHE A 54 21.51 -6.38 32.12
C PHE A 54 22.57 -7.15 31.34
N ALA A 55 23.61 -7.53 32.08
CA ALA A 55 24.60 -8.49 31.62
C ALA A 55 23.99 -9.89 31.61
N GLN A 56 24.49 -10.74 30.70
CA GLN A 56 24.14 -12.16 30.45
C GLN A 56 22.99 -12.32 29.45
N GLY A 57 23.14 -12.86 28.24
CA GLY A 57 24.19 -13.69 27.67
C GLY A 57 23.52 -14.88 26.99
N PHE A 58 23.44 -14.91 25.65
CA PHE A 58 23.10 -16.12 24.90
C PHE A 58 23.83 -16.10 23.55
N GLY A 59 24.85 -16.95 23.44
CA GLY A 59 25.48 -17.29 22.18
C GLY A 59 24.59 -18.23 21.38
N GLY A 60 24.46 -17.94 20.09
CA GLY A 60 23.83 -18.81 19.10
C GLY A 60 24.47 -18.54 17.74
N ALA A 61 25.40 -19.42 17.36
CA ALA A 61 26.04 -19.44 16.05
C ALA A 61 25.05 -19.96 14.99
N GLY A 62 24.95 -19.27 13.86
CA GLY A 62 24.16 -19.70 12.71
C GLY A 62 24.16 -18.60 11.65
N GLN A 63 25.03 -18.74 10.66
CA GLN A 63 25.27 -17.73 9.63
C GLN A 63 24.17 -17.76 8.57
N ASP A 64 23.15 -16.92 8.76
CA ASP A 64 22.34 -16.36 7.68
C ASP A 64 22.43 -14.83 7.83
N LYS A 65 23.39 -14.22 7.13
CA LYS A 65 23.87 -12.84 7.32
C LYS A 65 22.89 -11.76 6.82
N MET A 66 21.66 -11.80 7.32
CA MET A 66 20.80 -10.63 7.38
C MET A 66 20.53 -10.35 8.85
N SER A 67 20.82 -9.12 9.26
CA SER A 67 20.48 -8.59 10.56
C SER A 67 18.99 -8.79 10.84
N LEU A 68 18.64 -8.97 12.12
CA LEU A 68 17.23 -9.06 12.53
C LEU A 68 16.42 -7.85 12.04
N ALA A 69 17.07 -6.68 11.94
CA ALA A 69 16.48 -5.47 11.38
C ALA A 69 16.10 -5.62 9.90
N GLU A 70 17.00 -6.18 9.07
CA GLU A 70 16.74 -6.41 7.65
C GLU A 70 15.62 -7.42 7.41
N ARG A 71 15.59 -8.52 8.19
CA ARG A 71 14.51 -9.51 8.11
C ARG A 71 13.15 -8.90 8.43
N GLN A 72 13.10 -8.03 9.45
CA GLN A 72 11.89 -7.31 9.80
C GLN A 72 11.48 -6.31 8.71
N ALA A 73 12.43 -5.60 8.10
CA ALA A 73 12.14 -4.68 7.01
C ALA A 73 11.55 -5.41 5.79
N GLN A 74 12.14 -6.54 5.39
CA GLN A 74 11.64 -7.35 4.28
C GLN A 74 10.24 -7.91 4.53
N ALA A 75 9.99 -8.48 5.71
CA ALA A 75 8.66 -8.98 6.06
C ALA A 75 7.59 -7.86 6.00
N LYS A 76 7.94 -6.64 6.45
CA LYS A 76 7.04 -5.48 6.34
C LYS A 76 6.76 -5.13 4.87
N GLU A 77 7.79 -5.08 4.02
CA GLU A 77 7.61 -4.79 2.60
C GLU A 77 6.76 -5.85 1.87
N GLU A 78 6.95 -7.12 2.19
CA GLU A 78 6.13 -8.21 1.63
C GLU A 78 4.66 -8.05 2.03
N HIS A 79 4.39 -7.68 3.27
CA HIS A 79 3.04 -7.45 3.77
C HIS A 79 2.40 -6.25 3.08
N LYS A 80 3.13 -5.15 2.89
CA LYS A 80 2.67 -3.99 2.10
C LYS A 80 2.31 -4.37 0.67
N LYS A 81 3.18 -5.13 -0.01
CA LYS A 81 2.94 -5.60 -1.39
C LYS A 81 1.68 -6.45 -1.49
N LYS A 82 1.45 -7.33 -0.50
CA LYS A 82 0.22 -8.13 -0.40
C LYS A 82 -1.01 -7.23 -0.23
N ILE A 83 -0.96 -6.23 0.65
CA ILE A 83 -2.07 -5.26 0.82
C ILE A 83 -2.38 -4.55 -0.50
N LEU A 84 -1.36 -4.07 -1.22
CA LEU A 84 -1.54 -3.44 -2.53
C LEU A 84 -2.16 -4.39 -3.56
N ALA A 85 -1.84 -5.68 -3.52
CA ALA A 85 -2.46 -6.69 -4.37
C ALA A 85 -3.95 -6.89 -4.05
N LEU A 86 -4.35 -6.81 -2.76
CA LEU A 86 -5.76 -6.89 -2.36
C LEU A 86 -6.59 -5.77 -2.99
N PHE A 87 -6.03 -4.55 -3.08
CA PHE A 87 -6.72 -3.43 -3.74
C PHE A 87 -6.98 -3.65 -5.23
N VAL A 88 -6.18 -4.50 -5.90
CA VAL A 88 -6.36 -4.85 -7.32
C VAL A 88 -7.45 -5.91 -7.50
N THR A 89 -7.55 -6.85 -6.56
CA THR A 89 -8.56 -7.92 -6.60
C THR A 89 -9.92 -7.45 -6.07
N ALA A 90 -9.95 -6.42 -5.22
CA ALA A 90 -11.18 -5.86 -4.67
C ALA A 90 -12.03 -5.17 -5.76
N PRO A 91 -13.27 -5.61 -6.00
CA PRO A 91 -14.11 -5.08 -7.09
C PRO A 91 -14.54 -3.62 -6.91
N ILE A 92 -14.47 -3.09 -5.69
CA ILE A 92 -14.91 -1.74 -5.32
C ILE A 92 -13.71 -0.84 -4.98
N GLY A 93 -12.48 -1.38 -4.96
CA GLY A 93 -11.28 -0.63 -4.56
C GLY A 93 -11.28 -0.13 -3.11
N ARG A 94 -12.24 -0.60 -2.29
CA ARG A 94 -12.39 -0.29 -0.87
C ARG A 94 -11.94 -1.46 -0.02
N ILE A 95 -11.16 -1.17 1.02
CA ILE A 95 -10.65 -2.17 1.96
C ILE A 95 -10.87 -1.68 3.38
N THR A 96 -11.34 -2.55 4.27
CA THR A 96 -11.42 -2.28 5.71
C THR A 96 -10.25 -2.91 6.45
N ASN A 97 -9.98 -2.47 7.68
CA ASN A 97 -8.91 -3.06 8.50
C ASN A 97 -9.11 -4.59 8.68
N SER A 98 -10.36 -5.01 8.88
CA SER A 98 -10.73 -6.43 9.04
C SER A 98 -10.48 -7.28 7.80
N ASP A 99 -10.50 -6.68 6.60
CA ASP A 99 -10.14 -7.38 5.36
C ASP A 99 -8.63 -7.62 5.29
N VAL A 100 -7.83 -6.63 5.70
CA VAL A 100 -6.36 -6.75 5.77
C VAL A 100 -5.95 -7.77 6.83
N GLU A 101 -6.59 -7.73 8.00
CA GLU A 101 -6.38 -8.68 9.09
C GLU A 101 -6.57 -10.13 8.60
N ARG A 102 -7.70 -10.40 7.95
CA ARG A 102 -8.03 -11.73 7.38
C ARG A 102 -7.10 -12.15 6.26
N ALA A 103 -6.66 -11.22 5.41
CA ALA A 103 -5.81 -11.53 4.27
C ALA A 103 -4.36 -11.83 4.65
N LEU A 104 -3.83 -11.13 5.68
CA LEU A 104 -2.46 -11.31 6.14
C LEU A 104 -2.34 -12.23 7.36
N GLY A 105 -3.43 -12.49 8.09
CA GLY A 105 -3.41 -13.24 9.34
C GLY A 105 -2.67 -12.50 10.46
N VAL A 106 -2.69 -11.17 10.44
CA VAL A 106 -2.03 -10.29 11.43
C VAL A 106 -3.05 -9.77 12.44
N SER A 107 -2.60 -9.12 13.51
CA SER A 107 -3.50 -8.44 14.44
C SER A 107 -4.00 -7.11 13.89
N ASP A 108 -5.18 -6.67 14.35
CA ASP A 108 -5.82 -5.39 14.02
C ASP A 108 -4.84 -4.20 14.10
N ALA A 109 -4.10 -4.06 15.20
CA ALA A 109 -3.10 -3.01 15.39
C ALA A 109 -1.94 -3.08 14.38
N THR A 110 -1.57 -4.28 13.95
CA THR A 110 -0.50 -4.46 12.94
C THR A 110 -0.99 -4.10 11.55
N ALA A 111 -2.24 -4.43 11.23
CA ALA A 111 -2.88 -4.04 9.98
C ALA A 111 -3.02 -2.52 9.86
N THR A 112 -3.46 -1.83 10.92
CA THR A 112 -3.49 -0.37 10.99
C THR A 112 -2.12 0.22 10.72
N ARG A 113 -1.06 -0.27 11.37
CA ARG A 113 0.30 0.24 11.15
C ARG A 113 0.77 0.12 9.70
N TYR A 114 0.44 -0.97 9.02
CA TYR A 114 0.79 -1.12 7.60
C TYR A 114 0.00 -0.17 6.71
N LEU A 115 -1.29 0.04 6.99
CA LEU A 115 -2.12 0.99 6.27
C LEU A 115 -1.64 2.43 6.48
N ASP A 116 -1.26 2.80 7.71
CA ASP A 116 -0.67 4.10 8.03
C ASP A 116 0.65 4.34 7.28
N GLU A 117 1.49 3.30 7.14
CA GLU A 117 2.71 3.39 6.33
C GLU A 117 2.39 3.59 4.84
N LEU A 118 1.37 2.92 4.31
CA LEU A 118 0.91 3.11 2.92
C LEU A 118 0.26 4.49 2.70
N GLU A 119 -0.37 5.06 3.72
CA GLU A 119 -0.90 6.43 3.71
C GLU A 119 0.23 7.46 3.70
N LYS A 120 1.28 7.24 4.50
CA LYS A 120 2.50 8.07 4.46
C LYS A 120 3.18 8.02 3.10
N GLU A 121 3.18 6.85 2.45
CA GLU A 121 3.67 6.65 1.09
C GLU A 121 2.70 7.18 0.02
N ARG A 122 1.52 7.67 0.40
CA ARG A 122 0.44 8.18 -0.46
C ARG A 122 -0.02 7.18 -1.52
N LEU A 123 -0.07 5.89 -1.16
CA LEU A 123 -0.61 4.83 -1.99
C LEU A 123 -2.11 4.58 -1.71
N VAL A 124 -2.55 4.93 -0.51
CA VAL A 124 -3.90 4.67 0.02
C VAL A 124 -4.35 5.88 0.84
N CYS A 125 -5.63 6.21 0.79
CA CYS A 125 -6.28 7.23 1.63
C CYS A 125 -7.28 6.58 2.58
N GLN A 126 -7.24 6.98 3.86
CA GLN A 126 -8.31 6.70 4.81
C GLN A 126 -9.51 7.60 4.52
N VAL A 127 -10.69 6.99 4.44
CA VAL A 127 -11.97 7.69 4.29
C VAL A 127 -12.81 7.40 5.53
N GLY A 128 -13.16 8.48 6.23
CA GLY A 128 -13.87 8.45 7.52
C GLY A 128 -12.98 8.93 8.67
N GLU A 129 -13.56 9.64 9.62
CA GLU A 129 -12.82 10.25 10.73
C GLU A 129 -12.58 9.26 11.88
N VAL A 130 -13.61 8.55 12.34
CA VAL A 130 -13.49 7.64 13.49
C VAL A 130 -14.53 6.51 13.43
N GLY A 131 -14.15 5.31 13.85
CA GLY A 131 -15.07 4.21 14.17
C GLY A 131 -15.19 3.14 13.09
N ARG A 132 -16.29 2.37 13.13
CA ARG A 132 -16.51 1.18 12.29
C ARG A 132 -16.71 1.49 10.80
N SER A 133 -17.00 2.75 10.49
CA SER A 133 -17.22 3.21 9.11
C SER A 133 -15.95 3.65 8.41
N VAL A 134 -14.77 3.47 9.03
CA VAL A 134 -13.48 3.80 8.42
C VAL A 134 -13.13 2.75 7.39
N TYR A 135 -12.86 3.20 6.17
CA TYR A 135 -12.39 2.36 5.09
C TYR A 135 -11.26 3.05 4.34
N TYR A 136 -10.52 2.29 3.54
CA TYR A 136 -9.37 2.74 2.81
C TYR A 136 -9.64 2.61 1.31
N GLU A 137 -9.28 3.64 0.55
CA GLU A 137 -9.36 3.68 -0.91
C GLU A 137 -7.98 3.91 -1.52
N LYS A 138 -7.73 3.30 -2.68
CA LYS A 138 -6.48 3.49 -3.40
C LYS A 138 -6.50 4.81 -4.19
N ILE A 139 -5.40 5.57 -4.09
CA ILE A 139 -5.13 6.82 -4.86
C ILE A 139 -4.62 6.50 -6.28
#